data_AF-A0A081P3M8-F1
#
_entry.id   AF-A0A081P3M8-F1
#
_cell.length_a   1.000
_cell.length_b   1.000
_cell.length_c   1.000
_cell.angle_alpha   90.00
_cell.angle_beta   90.00
_cell.angle_gamma   90.00
#
_symmetry.space_group_name_H-M   'P 1'
#
loop_
_entity.id
_entity.type
_entity.pdbx_description
1 polymer ?
#
loop_
_entity_poly.entity_id
_entity_poly.type
_entity_poly.pdbx_seq_one_letter_code
_entity_poly.pdbx_strand_id
1 'polypeptide(L)'
;MSKLWGGRFTKKTDQLVEEYTASILFDKELAEEDIQGSLAHVTMLGKCGILPADDVEKIKDGLLKVQSVIRRGEMEFSISDEDIHMNIEKSLIDEVGPVGGKLHTGRSRNDQVATDMHLWLRKRVVEFVGLLNKVQEALIGQAKANLDTIVPGYTHLQRAQPILFAHHLMAYVSMFQRDIERLQDSYKRVNVLPLGAGALAGTTFPIDRHFVAEQLGFDGVYENSLDAVSDRDFILEFLSNAATIMMHLSRLSEEFVLWSSTEFRFIELDDAFCTGSSIMPQKKNPDVAELVRGKTGRVYGNLFGLLTVLKSLPLAYNKDMQEDKEGMFDTVRTLQGALQLFAPMISTMKVNKDRMRQAVNQDFSNATDIADYLVNKGMPFRQAHEVIGKTVLYCIQNQKYLLDLKLEEFHQFSKQFDQDIYDVLQPESVVNARNVYGGTAAAQVSQAIERAEAVLAGSSAWFEEYFAKSR
;
A
#
# COMPACT_ATOMS: atom_id res chain seq x y z
N MET A 1 29.34 -12.92 -29.38
CA MET A 1 29.00 -14.32 -29.08
C MET A 1 27.71 -14.69 -29.81
N SER A 2 27.49 -15.96 -30.16
CA SER A 2 26.16 -16.43 -30.57
C SER A 2 25.20 -16.37 -29.38
N LYS A 3 23.91 -16.07 -29.59
CA LYS A 3 22.89 -16.11 -28.53
C LYS A 3 22.95 -17.45 -27.78
N LEU A 4 22.59 -17.45 -26.50
CA LEU A 4 22.66 -18.64 -25.63
C LEU A 4 21.82 -19.84 -26.15
N TRP A 5 20.79 -19.55 -26.94
CA TRP A 5 19.93 -20.53 -27.60
C TRP A 5 20.20 -20.67 -29.11
N GLY A 6 21.21 -19.97 -29.65
CA GLY A 6 21.44 -19.80 -31.08
C GLY A 6 21.93 -21.06 -31.82
N GLY A 7 22.47 -22.06 -31.12
CA GLY A 7 23.07 -23.25 -31.74
C GLY A 7 22.12 -24.10 -32.60
N ARG A 8 20.80 -23.94 -32.42
CA ARG A 8 19.77 -24.66 -33.20
C ARG A 8 19.26 -23.88 -34.43
N PHE A 9 19.53 -22.57 -34.52
CA PHE A 9 18.89 -21.70 -35.51
C PHE A 9 19.73 -21.58 -36.78
N THR A 10 19.09 -21.74 -37.94
CA THR A 10 19.74 -21.69 -39.27
C THR A 10 19.65 -20.33 -39.95
N LYS A 11 18.88 -19.39 -39.36
CA LYS A 11 18.72 -18.01 -39.82
C LYS A 11 18.93 -17.06 -38.64
N LYS A 12 19.31 -15.81 -38.95
CA LYS A 12 19.27 -14.73 -37.96
C LYS A 12 17.83 -14.48 -37.53
N THR A 13 17.65 -14.10 -36.27
CA THR A 13 16.34 -13.65 -35.77
C THR A 13 15.98 -12.34 -36.48
N ASP A 14 14.70 -12.14 -36.77
CA ASP A 14 14.22 -10.88 -37.33
C ASP A 14 14.39 -9.76 -36.28
N GLN A 15 14.83 -8.57 -36.71
CA GLN A 15 15.09 -7.46 -35.80
C GLN A 15 13.84 -7.05 -35.01
N LEU A 16 12.66 -7.07 -35.64
CA LEU A 16 11.41 -6.73 -34.96
C LEU A 16 11.07 -7.76 -33.87
N VAL A 17 11.43 -9.03 -34.07
CA VAL A 17 11.25 -10.06 -33.04
C VAL A 17 12.20 -9.80 -31.87
N GLU A 18 13.45 -9.42 -32.14
CA GLU A 18 14.41 -9.07 -31.08
C GLU A 18 13.91 -7.88 -30.25
N GLU A 19 13.46 -6.81 -30.91
CA GLU A 19 12.94 -5.62 -30.24
C GLU A 19 11.65 -5.90 -29.46
N TYR A 20 10.74 -6.71 -30.01
CA TYR A 20 9.46 -7.02 -29.38
C TYR A 20 9.57 -7.97 -28.19
N THR A 21 10.57 -8.87 -28.20
CA THR A 21 10.73 -9.87 -27.14
C THR A 21 11.74 -9.49 -26.06
N ALA A 22 12.53 -8.44 -26.29
CA ALA A 22 13.49 -7.94 -25.32
C ALA A 22 12.80 -7.35 -24.08
N SER A 23 13.26 -7.75 -22.91
CA SER A 23 12.78 -7.23 -21.62
C SER A 23 13.75 -6.24 -20.97
N ILE A 24 14.95 -6.07 -21.54
CA ILE A 24 16.01 -5.22 -20.97
C ILE A 24 15.61 -3.76 -20.69
N LEU A 25 14.60 -3.25 -21.40
CA LEU A 25 14.11 -1.89 -21.22
C LEU A 25 13.49 -1.67 -19.84
N PHE A 26 12.99 -2.73 -19.20
CA PHE A 26 12.32 -2.69 -17.90
C PHE A 26 12.93 -3.68 -16.87
N ASP A 27 13.37 -4.87 -17.27
CA ASP A 27 13.88 -5.88 -16.31
C ASP A 27 15.28 -5.56 -15.75
N LYS A 28 15.97 -4.56 -16.30
CA LYS A 28 17.18 -3.98 -15.69
C LYS A 28 16.97 -3.51 -14.24
N GLU A 29 15.72 -3.32 -13.81
CA GLU A 29 15.37 -3.07 -12.41
C GLU A 29 15.72 -4.25 -11.47
N LEU A 30 15.92 -5.45 -12.01
CA LEU A 30 16.26 -6.68 -11.27
C LEU A 30 17.77 -6.96 -11.22
N ALA A 31 18.61 -6.04 -11.70
CA ALA A 31 20.05 -6.27 -11.84
C ALA A 31 20.76 -6.62 -10.52
N GLU A 32 20.34 -6.01 -9.41
CA GLU A 32 20.90 -6.28 -8.09
C GLU A 32 20.51 -7.68 -7.60
N GLU A 33 19.24 -8.05 -7.79
CA GLU A 33 18.69 -9.35 -7.42
C GLU A 33 19.29 -10.49 -8.25
N ASP A 34 19.50 -10.29 -9.56
CA ASP A 34 20.17 -11.28 -10.41
C ASP A 34 21.61 -11.57 -9.96
N ILE A 35 22.36 -10.52 -9.60
CA ILE A 35 23.72 -10.67 -9.08
C ILE A 35 23.69 -11.37 -7.72
N GLN A 36 22.78 -10.98 -6.83
CA GLN A 36 22.62 -11.60 -5.52
C GLN A 36 22.32 -13.10 -5.65
N GLY A 37 21.35 -13.47 -6.49
CA GLY A 37 21.00 -14.86 -6.79
C GLY A 37 22.17 -15.62 -7.43
N SER A 38 22.90 -14.98 -8.34
CA SER A 38 24.08 -15.56 -8.99
C SER A 38 25.25 -15.80 -8.03
N LEU A 39 25.49 -14.92 -7.07
CA LEU A 39 26.50 -15.11 -6.02
C LEU A 39 26.16 -16.30 -5.12
N ALA A 40 24.90 -16.44 -4.70
CA ALA A 40 24.44 -17.58 -3.91
C ALA A 40 24.54 -18.89 -4.71
N HIS A 41 24.15 -18.86 -5.99
CA HIS A 41 24.21 -20.02 -6.88
C HIS A 41 25.64 -20.52 -7.09
N VAL A 42 26.58 -19.65 -7.47
CA VAL A 42 27.98 -20.08 -7.69
C VAL A 42 28.65 -20.56 -6.42
N THR A 43 28.32 -19.95 -5.28
CA THR A 43 28.80 -20.40 -3.96
C THR A 43 28.30 -21.82 -3.66
N MET A 44 27.03 -22.11 -3.97
CA MET A 44 26.46 -23.46 -3.86
C MET A 44 27.14 -24.46 -4.80
N LEU A 45 27.43 -24.07 -6.05
CA LEU A 45 28.13 -24.95 -7.00
C LEU A 45 29.52 -25.34 -6.49
N GLY A 46 30.24 -24.42 -5.85
CA GLY A 46 31.52 -24.69 -5.18
C GLY A 46 31.35 -25.63 -3.99
N LYS A 47 30.40 -25.35 -3.10
CA LYS A 47 30.09 -26.18 -1.92
C LYS A 47 29.78 -27.63 -2.31
N CYS A 48 29.06 -27.84 -3.41
CA CYS A 48 28.68 -29.17 -3.88
C CYS A 48 29.77 -29.86 -4.72
N GLY A 49 30.94 -29.22 -4.90
CA GLY A 49 32.04 -29.76 -5.70
C GLY A 49 31.75 -29.81 -7.21
N ILE A 50 30.74 -29.08 -7.68
CA ILE A 50 30.38 -29.00 -9.10
C ILE A 50 31.37 -28.12 -9.86
N LEU A 51 31.84 -27.04 -9.23
CA LEU A 51 32.89 -26.17 -9.75
C LEU A 51 34.13 -26.17 -8.85
N PRO A 52 35.34 -26.08 -9.43
CA PRO A 52 36.58 -25.85 -8.67
C PRO A 52 36.52 -24.54 -7.87
N ALA A 53 37.15 -24.51 -6.69
CA ALA A 53 37.16 -23.32 -5.82
C ALA A 53 37.72 -22.07 -6.52
N ASP A 54 38.78 -22.22 -7.32
CA ASP A 54 39.38 -21.11 -8.06
C ASP A 54 38.42 -20.50 -9.09
N ASP A 55 37.58 -21.33 -9.74
CA ASP A 55 36.58 -20.86 -10.68
C ASP A 55 35.45 -20.11 -9.94
N VAL A 56 35.05 -20.60 -8.77
CA VAL A 56 34.01 -20.00 -7.93
C VAL A 56 34.41 -18.60 -7.48
N GLU A 57 35.61 -18.44 -6.90
CA GLU A 57 36.09 -17.13 -6.45
C GLU A 57 36.26 -16.17 -7.63
N LYS A 58 36.78 -16.64 -8.76
CA LYS A 58 36.92 -15.82 -9.96
C LYS A 58 35.56 -15.31 -10.48
N ILE A 59 34.54 -16.15 -10.49
CA ILE A 59 33.17 -15.75 -10.88
C ILE A 59 32.57 -14.76 -9.88
N LYS A 60 32.72 -14.99 -8.58
CA LYS A 60 32.22 -14.08 -7.52
C LYS A 60 32.84 -12.69 -7.64
N ASP A 61 34.16 -12.62 -7.79
CA ASP A 61 34.87 -11.34 -7.97
C ASP A 61 34.40 -10.62 -9.24
N GLY A 62 34.20 -11.36 -10.33
CA GLY A 62 33.63 -10.80 -11.58
C GLY A 62 32.24 -10.22 -11.37
N LEU A 63 31.34 -10.96 -10.70
CA LEU A 63 29.98 -10.50 -10.39
C LEU A 63 29.98 -9.23 -9.53
N LEU A 64 30.84 -9.15 -8.52
CA LEU A 64 30.96 -7.96 -7.66
C LEU A 64 31.48 -6.72 -8.44
N LYS A 65 32.37 -6.92 -9.40
CA LYS A 65 32.81 -5.84 -10.29
C LYS A 65 31.68 -5.38 -11.21
N VAL A 66 30.94 -6.31 -11.83
CA VAL A 66 29.76 -5.99 -12.64
C VAL A 66 28.73 -5.22 -11.81
N GLN A 67 28.44 -5.66 -10.58
CA GLN A 67 27.56 -4.95 -9.65
C GLN A 67 28.02 -3.51 -9.40
N SER A 68 29.33 -3.32 -9.20
CA SER A 68 29.92 -2.01 -8.98
C SER A 68 29.73 -1.08 -10.19
N VAL A 69 29.90 -1.60 -11.42
CA VAL A 69 29.65 -0.86 -12.67
C VAL A 69 28.18 -0.45 -12.78
N ILE A 70 27.25 -1.38 -12.47
CA ILE A 70 25.80 -1.11 -12.48
C ILE A 70 25.44 -0.01 -11.49
N ARG A 71 25.93 -0.10 -10.24
CA ARG A 71 25.68 0.91 -9.19
C ARG A 71 26.22 2.30 -9.53
N ARG A 72 27.30 2.38 -10.31
CA ARG A 72 27.83 3.66 -10.82
C ARG A 72 27.08 4.20 -12.04
N GLY A 73 26.14 3.43 -12.60
CA GLY A 73 25.41 3.81 -13.82
C GLY A 73 26.27 3.75 -15.08
N GLU A 74 27.34 2.97 -15.07
CA GLU A 74 28.32 2.87 -16.16
C GLU A 74 28.02 1.69 -17.12
N MET A 75 27.07 0.82 -16.78
CA MET A 75 26.71 -0.32 -17.62
C MET A 75 25.82 0.11 -18.78
N GLU A 76 26.26 -0.15 -20.02
CA GLU A 76 25.44 -0.02 -21.22
C GLU A 76 24.68 -1.33 -21.48
N PHE A 77 23.36 -1.29 -21.31
CA PHE A 77 22.50 -2.42 -21.60
C PHE A 77 22.18 -2.52 -23.09
N SER A 78 22.22 -3.72 -23.65
CA SER A 78 21.92 -3.97 -25.05
C SER A 78 20.63 -4.75 -25.25
N ILE A 79 19.78 -4.28 -26.16
CA ILE A 79 18.61 -5.02 -26.68
C ILE A 79 19.04 -6.32 -27.36
N SER A 80 20.23 -6.33 -27.99
CA SER A 80 20.76 -7.54 -28.64
C SER A 80 21.07 -8.67 -27.66
N ASP A 81 21.25 -8.31 -26.40
CA ASP A 81 21.42 -9.22 -25.28
C ASP A 81 20.08 -9.50 -24.57
N GLU A 82 18.92 -9.30 -25.21
CA GLU A 82 17.54 -9.67 -24.81
C GLU A 82 17.04 -9.16 -23.43
N ASP A 83 17.67 -9.58 -22.34
CA ASP A 83 17.22 -9.43 -20.96
C ASP A 83 18.39 -9.10 -20.00
N ILE A 84 18.07 -8.78 -18.75
CA ILE A 84 19.09 -8.44 -17.74
C ILE A 84 20.08 -9.59 -17.48
N HIS A 85 19.61 -10.83 -17.55
CA HIS A 85 20.41 -12.03 -17.26
C HIS A 85 21.54 -12.22 -18.28
N MET A 86 21.21 -12.08 -19.56
CA MET A 86 22.16 -12.16 -20.67
C MET A 86 23.13 -10.99 -20.69
N ASN A 87 22.65 -9.79 -20.36
CA ASN A 87 23.51 -8.62 -20.21
C ASN A 87 24.57 -8.84 -19.10
N ILE A 88 24.16 -9.33 -17.92
CA ILE A 88 25.07 -9.63 -16.81
C ILE A 88 26.01 -10.79 -17.16
N GLU A 89 25.51 -11.87 -17.75
CA GLU A 89 26.33 -13.02 -18.15
C GLU A 89 27.41 -12.63 -19.16
N LYS A 90 27.08 -11.80 -20.14
CA LYS A 90 28.04 -11.27 -21.11
C LYS A 90 29.09 -10.39 -20.44
N SER A 91 28.68 -9.42 -19.62
CA SER A 91 29.62 -8.56 -18.89
C SER A 91 30.54 -9.37 -17.96
N LEU A 92 30.01 -10.41 -17.32
CA LEU A 92 30.81 -11.34 -16.53
C LEU A 92 31.86 -12.07 -17.39
N ILE A 93 31.46 -12.62 -18.54
CA ILE A 93 32.39 -13.30 -19.44
C ILE A 93 33.45 -12.35 -19.98
N ASP A 94 33.09 -11.11 -20.30
CA ASP A 94 34.05 -10.08 -20.74
C ASP A 94 35.07 -9.75 -19.62
N GLU A 95 34.63 -9.78 -18.35
CA GLU A 95 35.48 -9.52 -17.18
C GLU A 95 36.39 -10.72 -16.81
N VAL A 96 35.86 -11.95 -16.79
CA VAL A 96 36.57 -13.12 -16.24
C VAL A 96 36.95 -14.18 -17.28
N GLY A 97 36.56 -13.99 -18.53
CA GLY A 97 36.76 -14.92 -19.63
C GLY A 97 35.78 -16.10 -19.62
N PRO A 98 36.10 -17.19 -20.36
CA PRO A 98 35.19 -18.33 -20.56
C PRO A 98 34.70 -19.03 -19.28
N VAL A 99 35.40 -18.85 -18.15
CA VAL A 99 34.98 -19.37 -16.84
C VAL A 99 33.61 -18.82 -16.41
N GLY A 100 33.26 -17.59 -16.82
CA GLY A 100 31.97 -16.97 -16.52
C GLY A 100 30.78 -17.80 -17.02
N GLY A 101 30.94 -18.49 -18.17
CA GLY A 101 29.91 -19.37 -18.72
C GLY A 101 29.61 -20.61 -17.86
N LYS A 102 30.46 -20.93 -16.87
CA LYS A 102 30.19 -22.02 -15.92
C LYS A 102 29.12 -21.66 -14.89
N LEU A 103 28.82 -20.37 -14.69
CA LEU A 103 27.80 -19.89 -13.74
C LEU A 103 26.41 -20.49 -14.03
N HIS A 104 26.08 -20.72 -15.31
CA HIS A 104 24.78 -21.25 -15.70
C HIS A 104 24.60 -22.76 -15.43
N THR A 105 25.63 -23.44 -14.91
CA THR A 105 25.57 -24.89 -14.61
C THR A 105 24.46 -25.16 -13.59
N GLY A 106 23.55 -26.07 -13.93
CA GLY A 106 22.45 -26.50 -13.05
C GLY A 106 21.34 -25.47 -12.84
N ARG A 107 21.29 -24.41 -13.64
CA ARG A 107 20.28 -23.32 -13.57
C ARG A 107 19.57 -23.15 -14.92
N SER A 108 18.39 -22.54 -14.90
CA SER A 108 17.67 -22.07 -16.09
C SER A 108 17.37 -20.57 -15.95
N ARG A 109 16.95 -19.92 -17.04
CA ARG A 109 16.39 -18.57 -16.94
C ARG A 109 15.05 -18.57 -16.18
N ASN A 110 14.28 -19.66 -16.26
CA ASN A 110 12.94 -19.75 -15.68
C ASN A 110 12.96 -19.67 -14.14
N ASP A 111 13.85 -20.43 -13.48
CA ASP A 111 13.99 -20.40 -12.03
C ASP A 111 14.84 -19.21 -11.55
N GLN A 112 15.76 -18.72 -12.38
CA GLN A 112 16.51 -17.48 -12.14
C GLN A 112 15.58 -16.27 -12.07
N VAL A 113 14.80 -15.98 -13.13
CA VAL A 113 13.91 -14.80 -13.14
C VAL A 113 12.85 -14.87 -12.04
N ALA A 114 12.33 -16.06 -11.74
CA ALA A 114 11.42 -16.25 -10.61
C ALA A 114 12.10 -15.82 -9.30
N THR A 115 13.34 -16.27 -9.07
CA THR A 115 14.11 -15.90 -7.88
C THR A 115 14.31 -14.40 -7.77
N ASP A 116 14.69 -13.74 -8.86
CA ASP A 116 14.94 -12.30 -8.88
C ASP A 116 13.67 -11.52 -8.52
N MET A 117 12.52 -11.92 -9.06
CA MET A 117 11.24 -11.30 -8.74
C MET A 117 10.80 -11.52 -7.30
N HIS A 118 11.03 -12.72 -6.74
CA HIS A 118 10.77 -12.99 -5.33
C HIS A 118 11.65 -12.10 -4.43
N LEU A 119 12.96 -12.02 -4.69
CA LEU A 119 13.88 -11.14 -3.95
C LEU A 119 13.45 -9.66 -4.03
N TRP A 120 13.15 -9.20 -5.24
CA TRP A 120 12.79 -7.82 -5.51
C TRP A 120 11.46 -7.45 -4.82
N LEU A 121 10.43 -8.26 -5.00
CA LEU A 121 9.11 -7.97 -4.44
C LEU A 121 9.10 -8.09 -2.92
N ARG A 122 9.85 -9.05 -2.35
CA ARG A 122 10.03 -9.20 -0.91
C ARG A 122 10.51 -7.91 -0.26
N LYS A 123 11.52 -7.27 -0.85
CA LYS A 123 12.07 -5.99 -0.40
C LYS A 123 11.03 -4.87 -0.48
N ARG A 124 10.29 -4.79 -1.59
CA ARG A 124 9.25 -3.77 -1.80
C ARG A 124 8.09 -3.92 -0.80
N VAL A 125 7.64 -5.15 -0.51
CA VAL A 125 6.59 -5.43 0.49
C VAL A 125 7.00 -4.87 1.86
N VAL A 126 8.23 -5.11 2.29
CA VAL A 126 8.75 -4.59 3.56
C VAL A 126 8.78 -3.06 3.55
N GLU A 127 9.27 -2.44 2.48
CA GLU A 127 9.29 -0.98 2.34
C GLU A 127 7.88 -0.37 2.42
N PHE A 128 6.87 -1.02 1.83
CA PHE A 128 5.48 -0.53 1.92
C PHE A 128 4.90 -0.61 3.31
N VAL A 129 5.24 -1.64 4.11
CA VAL A 129 4.87 -1.67 5.54
C VAL A 129 5.46 -0.46 6.26
N GLY A 130 6.74 -0.16 6.04
CA GLY A 130 7.38 1.03 6.62
C GLY A 130 6.75 2.36 6.18
N LEU A 131 6.33 2.47 4.92
CA LEU A 131 5.63 3.67 4.41
C LEU A 131 4.21 3.80 4.97
N LEU A 132 3.48 2.70 5.13
CA LEU A 132 2.15 2.69 5.75
C LEU A 132 2.22 3.04 7.25
N ASN A 133 3.25 2.55 7.96
CA ASN A 133 3.50 2.95 9.34
C ASN A 133 3.63 4.48 9.44
N LYS A 134 4.39 5.13 8.56
CA LYS A 134 4.53 6.60 8.53
C LYS A 134 3.21 7.32 8.26
N VAL A 135 2.34 6.77 7.42
CA VAL A 135 1.00 7.33 7.19
C VAL A 135 0.13 7.20 8.45
N GLN A 136 0.16 6.06 9.13
CA GLN A 136 -0.54 5.87 10.41
C GLN A 136 0.00 6.79 11.50
N GLU A 137 1.32 6.96 11.61
CA GLU A 137 1.96 7.91 12.53
C GLU A 137 1.45 9.34 12.31
N ALA A 138 1.38 9.79 11.07
CA ALA A 138 0.87 11.11 10.72
C ALA A 138 -0.61 11.28 11.09
N LEU A 139 -1.45 10.27 10.80
CA LEU A 139 -2.87 10.28 11.16
C LEU A 139 -3.09 10.27 12.68
N ILE A 140 -2.35 9.44 13.42
CA ILE A 140 -2.38 9.38 14.88
C ILE A 140 -1.91 10.71 15.47
N GLY A 141 -0.83 11.29 14.95
CA GLY A 141 -0.35 12.61 15.35
C GLY A 141 -1.43 13.68 15.22
N GLN A 142 -2.12 13.71 14.07
CA GLN A 142 -3.24 14.63 13.86
C GLN A 142 -4.44 14.35 14.76
N ALA A 143 -4.76 13.08 15.02
CA ALA A 143 -5.82 12.71 15.94
C ALA A 143 -5.52 13.21 17.37
N LYS A 144 -4.29 13.02 17.85
CA LYS A 144 -3.83 13.48 19.17
C LYS A 144 -3.87 15.00 19.31
N ALA A 145 -3.53 15.74 18.25
CA ALA A 145 -3.60 17.20 18.24
C ALA A 145 -5.04 17.76 18.23
N ASN A 146 -6.05 16.92 17.96
CA ASN A 146 -7.44 17.30 17.71
C ASN A 146 -8.45 16.43 18.48
N LEU A 147 -8.12 16.03 19.71
CA LEU A 147 -8.99 15.20 20.56
C LEU A 147 -10.31 15.88 20.98
N ASP A 148 -10.35 17.21 20.93
CA ASP A 148 -11.49 18.04 21.30
C ASP A 148 -12.25 18.61 20.10
N THR A 149 -11.71 18.45 18.89
CA THR A 149 -12.30 19.00 17.67
C THR A 149 -13.52 18.18 17.27
N ILE A 150 -14.70 18.78 17.35
CA ILE A 150 -15.96 18.15 16.91
C ILE A 150 -16.26 18.56 15.46
N VAL A 151 -16.57 17.57 14.63
CA VAL A 151 -16.94 17.72 13.22
C VAL A 151 -18.29 17.03 12.98
N PRO A 152 -19.11 17.47 12.01
CA PRO A 152 -20.27 16.68 11.62
C PRO A 152 -19.81 15.31 11.08
N GLY A 153 -20.40 14.23 11.57
CA GLY A 153 -20.32 12.94 10.90
C GLY A 153 -21.19 12.95 9.64
N TYR A 154 -20.80 12.18 8.62
CA TYR A 154 -21.51 12.16 7.34
C TYR A 154 -21.96 10.76 6.95
N THR A 155 -23.19 10.67 6.46
CA THR A 155 -23.70 9.51 5.70
C THR A 155 -24.39 10.05 4.46
N HIS A 156 -24.09 9.53 3.27
CA HIS A 156 -24.56 10.09 2.00
C HIS A 156 -24.16 11.56 1.77
N LEU A 157 -23.03 11.99 2.36
CA LEU A 157 -22.59 13.38 2.42
C LEU A 157 -23.62 14.34 3.05
N GLN A 158 -24.62 13.80 3.76
CA GLN A 158 -25.53 14.55 4.62
C GLN A 158 -25.00 14.51 6.06
N ARG A 159 -25.16 15.62 6.78
CA ARG A 159 -24.77 15.69 8.20
C ARG A 159 -25.64 14.72 8.99
N ALA A 160 -24.98 13.80 9.69
CA ALA A 160 -25.57 12.79 10.54
C ALA A 160 -25.40 13.21 12.00
N GLN A 161 -24.54 12.54 12.76
CA GLN A 161 -24.28 12.85 14.18
C GLN A 161 -22.92 13.52 14.35
N PRO A 162 -22.73 14.43 15.32
CA PRO A 162 -21.43 14.96 15.67
C PRO A 162 -20.46 13.84 16.11
N ILE A 163 -19.22 13.95 15.67
CA ILE A 163 -18.13 13.04 16.06
C ILE A 163 -16.87 13.85 16.36
N LEU A 164 -15.92 13.25 17.08
CA LEU A 164 -14.56 13.80 17.13
C LEU A 164 -13.87 13.67 15.77
N PHE A 165 -13.17 14.71 15.35
CA PHE A 165 -12.31 14.66 14.16
C PHE A 165 -11.24 13.57 14.30
N ALA A 166 -10.67 13.43 15.50
CA ALA A 166 -9.80 12.32 15.86
C ALA A 166 -10.45 10.94 15.60
N HIS A 167 -11.74 10.77 15.92
CA HIS A 167 -12.46 9.52 15.63
C HIS A 167 -12.52 9.22 14.13
N HIS A 168 -12.75 10.25 13.30
CA HIS A 168 -12.74 10.12 11.85
C HIS A 168 -11.36 9.66 11.34
N LEU A 169 -10.29 10.33 11.78
CA LEU A 169 -8.92 9.96 11.38
C LEU A 169 -8.54 8.53 11.80
N MET A 170 -8.96 8.09 12.99
CA MET A 170 -8.71 6.73 13.49
C MET A 170 -9.41 5.65 12.66
N ALA A 171 -10.47 5.98 11.90
CA ALA A 171 -11.06 5.06 10.94
C ALA A 171 -10.07 4.70 9.81
N TYR A 172 -9.31 5.69 9.31
CA TYR A 172 -8.27 5.47 8.29
C TYR A 172 -7.04 4.75 8.86
N VAL A 173 -6.65 5.04 10.10
CA VAL A 173 -5.61 4.27 10.80
C VAL A 173 -5.96 2.78 10.82
N SER A 174 -7.22 2.46 11.10
CA SER A 174 -7.71 1.07 11.10
C SER A 174 -7.75 0.45 9.71
N MET A 175 -8.01 1.23 8.65
CA MET A 175 -7.97 0.75 7.26
C MET A 175 -6.54 0.37 6.86
N PHE A 176 -5.57 1.27 7.09
CA PHE A 176 -4.17 1.02 6.77
C PHE A 176 -3.54 -0.06 7.66
N GLN A 177 -4.04 -0.27 8.88
CA GLN A 177 -3.59 -1.38 9.72
C GLN A 177 -3.88 -2.72 9.05
N ARG A 178 -5.08 -2.89 8.50
CA ARG A 178 -5.44 -4.12 7.76
C ARG A 178 -4.63 -4.27 6.47
N ASP A 179 -4.20 -3.17 5.86
CA ASP A 179 -3.31 -3.21 4.70
C ASP A 179 -1.91 -3.72 5.09
N ILE A 180 -1.37 -3.25 6.21
CA ILE A 180 -0.10 -3.73 6.78
C ILE A 180 -0.20 -5.23 7.07
N GLU A 181 -1.25 -5.68 7.75
CA GLU A 181 -1.48 -7.10 8.06
C GLU A 181 -1.47 -7.96 6.79
N ARG A 182 -2.17 -7.53 5.73
CA ARG A 182 -2.17 -8.21 4.43
C ARG A 182 -0.77 -8.32 3.81
N LEU A 183 0.02 -7.24 3.86
CA LEU A 183 1.38 -7.23 3.34
C LEU A 183 2.30 -8.17 4.15
N GLN A 184 2.23 -8.11 5.48
CA GLN A 184 2.99 -8.98 6.37
C GLN A 184 2.63 -10.46 6.17
N ASP A 185 1.37 -10.77 5.92
CA ASP A 185 0.94 -12.12 5.59
C ASP A 185 1.43 -12.56 4.21
N SER A 186 1.34 -11.71 3.19
CA SER A 186 1.82 -12.02 1.83
C SER A 186 3.34 -12.23 1.78
N TYR A 187 4.10 -11.56 2.66
CA TYR A 187 5.55 -11.74 2.75
C TYR A 187 5.94 -13.21 2.88
N LYS A 188 5.18 -14.00 3.66
CA LYS A 188 5.45 -15.43 3.89
C LYS A 188 5.44 -16.23 2.58
N ARG A 189 4.56 -15.89 1.64
CA ARG A 189 4.43 -16.54 0.33
C ARG A 189 5.41 -15.98 -0.70
N VAL A 190 5.73 -14.69 -0.61
CA VAL A 190 6.82 -14.08 -1.39
C VAL A 190 8.19 -14.64 -0.95
N ASN A 191 8.35 -15.08 0.30
CA ASN A 191 9.64 -15.54 0.84
C ASN A 191 9.90 -17.06 0.69
N VAL A 192 9.65 -17.60 -0.50
CA VAL A 192 9.94 -19.00 -0.87
C VAL A 192 10.87 -19.05 -2.08
N LEU A 193 11.95 -19.87 -2.02
CA LEU A 193 12.98 -19.94 -3.07
C LEU A 193 12.56 -20.84 -4.25
N PRO A 194 12.50 -20.32 -5.50
CA PRO A 194 12.29 -21.15 -6.69
C PRO A 194 13.61 -21.71 -7.30
N LEU A 195 14.75 -21.06 -7.07
CA LEU A 195 16.06 -21.45 -7.64
C LEU A 195 16.39 -22.94 -7.41
N GLY A 196 16.88 -23.58 -8.47
CA GLY A 196 17.17 -25.02 -8.51
C GLY A 196 16.05 -25.87 -9.09
N ALA A 197 14.91 -25.26 -9.45
CA ALA A 197 13.86 -25.90 -10.24
C ALA A 197 14.24 -26.11 -11.71
N GLY A 198 15.35 -25.50 -12.16
CA GLY A 198 15.81 -25.58 -13.54
C GLY A 198 14.75 -25.03 -14.50
N ALA A 199 14.61 -25.66 -15.66
CA ALA A 199 13.62 -25.20 -16.63
C ALA A 199 12.19 -25.54 -16.22
N LEU A 200 11.98 -26.69 -15.56
CA LEU A 200 10.67 -27.19 -15.11
C LEU A 200 10.74 -28.49 -14.29
N ALA A 201 11.83 -29.27 -14.41
CA ALA A 201 11.94 -30.64 -13.87
C ALA A 201 13.01 -30.79 -12.78
N GLY A 202 13.56 -29.69 -12.28
CA GLY A 202 14.78 -29.68 -11.48
C GLY A 202 16.04 -29.82 -12.34
N THR A 203 17.14 -30.16 -11.68
CA THR A 203 18.47 -30.33 -12.30
C THR A 203 19.04 -31.70 -11.96
N THR A 204 19.86 -32.25 -12.85
CA THR A 204 20.58 -33.52 -12.62
C THR A 204 21.85 -33.35 -11.80
N PHE A 205 22.27 -32.11 -11.56
CA PHE A 205 23.40 -31.79 -10.68
C PHE A 205 22.97 -31.92 -9.21
N PRO A 206 23.83 -32.47 -8.32
CA PRO A 206 23.52 -32.63 -6.91
C PRO A 206 23.64 -31.28 -6.16
N ILE A 207 22.75 -30.33 -6.49
CA ILE A 207 22.70 -29.00 -5.89
C ILE A 207 22.06 -29.02 -4.50
N ASP A 208 22.35 -28.00 -3.68
CA ASP A 208 21.78 -27.80 -2.35
C ASP A 208 20.87 -26.56 -2.35
N ARG A 209 19.57 -26.75 -2.60
CA ARG A 209 18.58 -25.65 -2.64
C ARG A 209 18.36 -25.00 -1.28
N HIS A 210 18.44 -25.77 -0.20
CA HIS A 210 18.26 -25.23 1.16
C HIS A 210 19.42 -24.32 1.55
N PHE A 211 20.64 -24.64 1.13
CA PHE A 211 21.77 -23.74 1.30
C PHE A 211 21.57 -22.42 0.54
N VAL A 212 21.10 -22.47 -0.71
CA VAL A 212 20.80 -21.22 -1.45
C VAL A 212 19.70 -20.42 -0.75
N ALA A 213 18.67 -21.08 -0.23
CA ALA A 213 17.60 -20.42 0.51
C ALA A 213 18.14 -19.70 1.76
N GLU A 214 19.01 -20.36 2.52
CA GLU A 214 19.69 -19.78 3.68
C GLU A 214 20.56 -18.56 3.27
N GLN A 215 21.37 -18.69 2.21
CA GLN A 215 22.22 -17.59 1.73
C GLN A 215 21.42 -16.35 1.30
N LEU A 216 20.20 -16.55 0.78
CA LEU A 216 19.34 -15.48 0.27
C LEU A 216 18.23 -15.07 1.26
N GLY A 217 18.20 -15.66 2.46
CA GLY A 217 17.22 -15.34 3.51
C GLY A 217 15.78 -15.80 3.22
N PHE A 218 15.59 -16.83 2.39
CA PHE A 218 14.29 -17.45 2.16
C PHE A 218 13.92 -18.40 3.30
N ASP A 219 12.63 -18.47 3.65
CA ASP A 219 12.12 -19.33 4.73
C ASP A 219 11.93 -20.79 4.29
N GLY A 220 11.93 -21.03 2.98
CA GLY A 220 11.74 -22.35 2.41
C GLY A 220 12.05 -22.40 0.92
N VAL A 221 11.82 -23.57 0.32
CA VAL A 221 11.99 -23.83 -1.11
C VAL A 221 10.66 -24.31 -1.69
N TYR A 222 10.39 -24.02 -2.96
CA TYR A 222 9.24 -24.64 -3.63
C TYR A 222 9.38 -26.17 -3.64
N GLU A 223 8.31 -26.87 -3.29
CA GLU A 223 8.25 -28.34 -3.25
C GLU A 223 8.18 -28.98 -4.64
N ASN A 224 7.69 -28.23 -5.64
CA ASN A 224 7.49 -28.71 -7.00
C ASN A 224 8.16 -27.80 -8.02
N SER A 225 8.96 -28.38 -8.92
CA SER A 225 9.71 -27.61 -9.92
C SER A 225 8.86 -27.04 -11.05
N LEU A 226 7.72 -27.68 -11.39
CA LEU A 226 6.77 -27.12 -12.36
C LEU A 226 6.16 -25.85 -11.80
N ASP A 227 5.69 -25.93 -10.55
CA ASP A 227 5.11 -24.82 -9.81
C ASP A 227 6.10 -23.67 -9.65
N ALA A 228 7.32 -23.96 -9.17
CA ALA A 228 8.37 -22.96 -8.95
C ALA A 228 8.67 -22.06 -10.16
N VAL A 229 8.53 -22.58 -11.38
CA VAL A 229 8.80 -21.82 -12.61
C VAL A 229 7.54 -21.24 -13.26
N SER A 230 6.35 -21.68 -12.82
CA SER A 230 5.06 -21.22 -13.34
C SER A 230 4.24 -20.38 -12.36
N ASP A 231 4.66 -20.24 -11.11
CA ASP A 231 3.93 -19.50 -10.09
C ASP A 231 4.11 -17.97 -10.27
N ARG A 232 2.99 -17.24 -10.17
CA ARG A 232 2.91 -15.76 -10.10
C ARG A 232 1.87 -15.29 -9.08
N ASP A 233 1.38 -16.18 -8.23
CA ASP A 233 0.38 -15.87 -7.22
C ASP A 233 0.91 -14.83 -6.23
N PHE A 234 2.20 -14.87 -5.91
CA PHE A 234 2.84 -13.87 -5.05
C PHE A 234 2.78 -12.44 -5.63
N ILE A 235 2.82 -12.28 -6.96
CA ILE A 235 2.65 -10.99 -7.63
C ILE A 235 1.17 -10.59 -7.66
N LEU A 236 0.27 -11.52 -7.98
CA LEU A 236 -1.18 -11.27 -7.95
C LEU A 236 -1.66 -10.83 -6.56
N GLU A 237 -1.17 -11.49 -5.52
CA GLU A 237 -1.49 -11.15 -4.14
C GLU A 237 -0.97 -9.76 -3.79
N PHE A 238 0.26 -9.42 -4.18
CA PHE A 238 0.77 -8.06 -4.02
C PHE A 238 -0.09 -7.02 -4.76
N LEU A 239 -0.45 -7.27 -6.02
CA LEU A 239 -1.29 -6.35 -6.80
C LEU A 239 -2.68 -6.19 -6.19
N SER A 240 -3.25 -7.25 -5.61
CA SER A 240 -4.52 -7.21 -4.87
C SER A 240 -4.42 -6.38 -3.59
N ASN A 241 -3.34 -6.57 -2.82
CA ASN A 241 -3.05 -5.78 -1.62
C ASN A 241 -2.84 -4.30 -1.98
N ALA A 242 -2.09 -4.03 -3.05
CA ALA A 242 -1.84 -2.69 -3.56
C ALA A 242 -3.12 -1.99 -4.05
N ALA A 243 -4.02 -2.72 -4.72
CA ALA A 243 -5.33 -2.21 -5.11
C ALA A 243 -6.14 -1.79 -3.87
N THR A 244 -6.14 -2.59 -2.82
CA THR A 244 -6.85 -2.25 -1.57
C THR A 244 -6.26 -1.02 -0.87
N ILE A 245 -4.93 -0.90 -0.83
CA ILE A 245 -4.24 0.29 -0.31
C ILE A 245 -4.65 1.53 -1.10
N MET A 246 -4.62 1.47 -2.42
CA MET A 246 -5.02 2.60 -3.28
C MET A 246 -6.50 2.95 -3.11
N MET A 247 -7.37 1.96 -2.87
CA MET A 247 -8.77 2.21 -2.53
C MET A 247 -8.90 3.04 -1.24
N HIS A 248 -8.22 2.64 -0.16
CA HIS A 248 -8.23 3.39 1.10
C HIS A 248 -7.64 4.80 0.96
N LEU A 249 -6.52 4.93 0.23
CA LEU A 249 -5.95 6.23 -0.11
C LEU A 249 -6.93 7.08 -0.91
N SER A 250 -7.65 6.50 -1.89
CA SER A 250 -8.63 7.22 -2.69
C SER A 250 -9.80 7.76 -1.85
N ARG A 251 -10.23 6.99 -0.83
CA ARG A 251 -11.26 7.43 0.12
C ARG A 251 -10.76 8.57 0.99
N LEU A 252 -9.51 8.55 1.44
CA LEU A 252 -8.92 9.66 2.20
C LEU A 252 -8.69 10.89 1.31
N SER A 253 -8.28 10.68 0.06
CA SER A 253 -8.17 11.74 -0.94
C SER A 253 -9.49 12.47 -1.14
N GLU A 254 -10.61 11.74 -1.22
CA GLU A 254 -11.93 12.33 -1.36
C GLU A 254 -12.24 13.28 -0.19
N GLU A 255 -11.96 12.84 1.04
CA GLU A 255 -12.13 13.67 2.23
C GLU A 255 -11.26 14.93 2.13
N PHE A 256 -9.98 14.82 1.77
CA PHE A 256 -9.12 16.00 1.62
C PHE A 256 -9.63 16.98 0.57
N VAL A 257 -10.06 16.49 -0.59
CA VAL A 257 -10.61 17.31 -1.67
C VAL A 257 -11.87 18.04 -1.19
N LEU A 258 -12.77 17.33 -0.51
CA LEU A 258 -13.99 17.92 0.04
C LEU A 258 -13.68 18.92 1.15
N TRP A 259 -12.86 18.54 2.13
CA TRP A 259 -12.55 19.34 3.31
C TRP A 259 -11.76 20.60 2.99
N SER A 260 -10.93 20.59 1.94
CA SER A 260 -10.18 21.76 1.46
C SER A 260 -11.01 22.71 0.58
N SER A 261 -12.21 22.32 0.16
CA SER A 261 -13.10 23.17 -0.65
C SER A 261 -13.51 24.44 0.11
N THR A 262 -13.94 25.47 -0.61
CA THR A 262 -14.40 26.74 -0.01
C THR A 262 -15.66 26.54 0.85
N GLU A 263 -16.49 25.57 0.47
CA GLU A 263 -17.77 25.25 1.08
C GLU A 263 -17.56 24.59 2.46
N PHE A 264 -16.62 23.65 2.55
CA PHE A 264 -16.28 22.97 3.81
C PHE A 264 -15.28 23.80 4.63
N ARG A 265 -14.08 24.08 4.08
CA ARG A 265 -12.95 24.73 4.78
C ARG A 265 -12.62 24.10 6.13
N PHE A 266 -12.74 22.79 6.21
CA PHE A 266 -12.44 22.01 7.41
C PHE A 266 -10.94 21.89 7.63
N ILE A 267 -10.17 21.80 6.54
CA ILE A 267 -8.72 21.72 6.58
C ILE A 267 -8.09 22.73 5.62
N GLU A 268 -6.83 23.02 5.86
CA GLU A 268 -5.92 23.64 4.91
C GLU A 268 -4.69 22.75 4.76
N LEU A 269 -4.43 22.31 3.54
CA LEU A 269 -3.23 21.54 3.20
C LEU A 269 -2.03 22.48 3.03
N ASP A 270 -0.85 22.00 3.39
CA ASP A 270 0.40 22.76 3.25
C ASP A 270 0.72 23.06 1.77
N ASP A 271 1.29 24.23 1.52
CA ASP A 271 1.63 24.73 0.19
C ASP A 271 2.57 23.79 -0.56
N ALA A 272 3.45 23.07 0.16
CA ALA A 272 4.38 22.11 -0.43
C ALA A 272 3.68 20.92 -1.12
N PHE A 273 2.41 20.65 -0.80
CA PHE A 273 1.62 19.54 -1.36
C PHE A 273 0.43 20.01 -2.20
N CYS A 274 0.32 21.31 -2.42
CA CYS A 274 -0.75 21.92 -3.22
C CYS A 274 -0.16 22.64 -4.44
N THR A 275 -1.01 22.89 -5.44
CA THR A 275 -0.71 23.90 -6.47
C THR A 275 -1.63 25.11 -6.31
N GLY A 276 -1.15 26.26 -6.78
CA GLY A 276 -1.90 27.52 -6.75
C GLY A 276 -2.38 27.94 -8.14
N SER A 277 -3.29 28.91 -8.19
CA SER A 277 -3.60 29.64 -9.42
C SER A 277 -2.76 30.92 -9.51
N SER A 278 -2.16 31.17 -10.69
CA SER A 278 -1.47 32.43 -10.97
C SER A 278 -2.40 33.65 -11.02
N ILE A 279 -3.72 33.43 -11.17
CA ILE A 279 -4.74 34.49 -11.26
C ILE A 279 -5.48 34.66 -9.91
N MET A 280 -5.68 33.57 -9.17
CA MET A 280 -6.45 33.55 -7.92
C MET A 280 -5.56 33.09 -6.75
N PRO A 281 -4.87 34.01 -6.04
CA PRO A 281 -3.87 33.67 -5.03
C PRO A 281 -4.42 32.90 -3.83
N GLN A 282 -5.72 32.98 -3.57
CA GLN A 282 -6.39 32.22 -2.50
C GLN A 282 -6.73 30.77 -2.89
N LYS A 283 -6.66 30.40 -4.18
CA LYS A 283 -7.06 29.09 -4.67
C LYS A 283 -5.90 28.10 -4.52
N LYS A 284 -6.05 27.15 -3.59
CA LYS A 284 -5.16 25.99 -3.40
C LYS A 284 -5.85 24.73 -3.91
N ASN A 285 -5.15 23.96 -4.75
CA ASN A 285 -5.67 22.73 -5.33
C ASN A 285 -5.02 21.51 -4.64
N PRO A 286 -5.82 20.53 -4.19
CA PRO A 286 -5.34 19.31 -3.54
C PRO A 286 -4.82 18.28 -4.56
N ASP A 287 -3.91 18.68 -5.46
CA ASP A 287 -3.49 17.91 -6.63
C ASP A 287 -2.93 16.52 -6.27
N VAL A 288 -2.19 16.43 -5.15
CA VAL A 288 -1.66 15.13 -4.67
C VAL A 288 -2.80 14.16 -4.37
N ALA A 289 -3.84 14.62 -3.66
CA ALA A 289 -5.00 13.81 -3.34
C ALA A 289 -5.77 13.39 -4.61
N GLU A 290 -5.96 14.32 -5.55
CA GLU A 290 -6.63 14.06 -6.83
C GLU A 290 -5.87 13.04 -7.69
N LEU A 291 -4.55 13.19 -7.82
CA LEU A 291 -3.72 12.26 -8.58
C LEU A 291 -3.68 10.87 -7.95
N VAL A 292 -3.58 10.77 -6.62
CA VAL A 292 -3.63 9.46 -5.95
C VAL A 292 -4.99 8.79 -6.14
N ARG A 293 -6.09 9.54 -6.05
CA ARG A 293 -7.43 9.02 -6.36
C ARG A 293 -7.49 8.50 -7.80
N GLY A 294 -7.01 9.26 -8.78
CA GLY A 294 -6.96 8.84 -10.19
C GLY A 294 -6.06 7.62 -10.45
N LYS A 295 -4.91 7.53 -9.78
CA LYS A 295 -3.95 6.41 -9.91
C LYS A 295 -4.49 5.09 -9.36
N THR A 296 -5.58 5.09 -8.60
CA THR A 296 -6.27 3.86 -8.18
C THR A 296 -6.67 2.99 -9.36
N GLY A 297 -7.23 3.61 -10.42
CA GLY A 297 -7.62 2.88 -11.63
C GLY A 297 -6.44 2.22 -12.36
N ARG A 298 -5.24 2.84 -12.30
CA ARG A 298 -4.00 2.28 -12.88
C ARG A 298 -3.59 0.99 -12.19
N VAL A 299 -3.57 0.99 -10.85
CA VAL A 299 -3.22 -0.20 -10.05
C VAL A 299 -4.26 -1.31 -10.22
N TYR A 300 -5.55 -0.97 -10.31
CA TYR A 300 -6.58 -1.95 -10.63
C TYR A 300 -6.36 -2.57 -12.01
N GLY A 301 -6.04 -1.74 -13.01
CA GLY A 301 -5.72 -2.20 -14.37
C GLY A 301 -4.56 -3.19 -14.38
N ASN A 302 -3.49 -2.93 -13.63
CA ASN A 302 -2.35 -3.83 -13.52
C ASN A 302 -2.75 -5.20 -12.92
N LEU A 303 -3.59 -5.21 -11.87
CA LEU A 303 -4.13 -6.45 -11.29
C LEU A 303 -4.96 -7.25 -12.31
N PHE A 304 -5.93 -6.60 -12.96
CA PHE A 304 -6.78 -7.27 -13.94
C PHE A 304 -5.99 -7.74 -15.17
N GLY A 305 -4.97 -6.98 -15.58
CA GLY A 305 -4.03 -7.35 -16.63
C GLY A 305 -3.35 -8.68 -16.32
N LEU A 306 -2.70 -8.79 -15.16
CA LEU A 306 -1.98 -10.02 -14.80
C LEU A 306 -2.92 -11.21 -14.56
N LEU A 307 -4.08 -11.00 -13.92
CA LEU A 307 -5.11 -12.05 -13.80
C LEU A 307 -5.52 -12.59 -15.16
N THR A 308 -5.63 -11.72 -16.16
CA THR A 308 -6.03 -12.10 -17.53
C THR A 308 -4.90 -12.84 -18.25
N VAL A 309 -3.65 -12.39 -18.10
CA VAL A 309 -2.46 -13.07 -18.65
C VAL A 309 -2.35 -14.50 -18.12
N LEU A 310 -2.52 -14.69 -16.81
CA LEU A 310 -2.33 -16.00 -16.17
C LEU A 310 -3.50 -16.96 -16.42
N LYS A 311 -4.68 -16.44 -16.77
CA LYS A 311 -5.89 -17.25 -16.96
C LYS A 311 -5.69 -18.27 -18.08
N SER A 312 -5.83 -19.55 -17.72
CA SER A 312 -5.78 -20.69 -18.65
C SER A 312 -4.42 -20.92 -19.33
N LEU A 313 -3.31 -20.43 -18.77
CA LEU A 313 -1.99 -20.85 -19.23
C LEU A 313 -1.76 -22.35 -18.91
N PRO A 314 -1.28 -23.16 -19.86
CA PRO A 314 -0.86 -24.52 -19.57
C PRO A 314 0.42 -24.51 -18.74
N LEU A 315 0.65 -25.52 -17.91
CA LEU A 315 1.95 -25.65 -17.24
C LEU A 315 3.08 -25.92 -18.25
N ALA A 316 4.32 -25.49 -17.98
CA ALA A 316 4.79 -24.76 -16.79
C ALA A 316 5.08 -23.28 -17.10
N TYR A 317 6.30 -22.94 -17.53
CA TYR A 317 6.64 -21.60 -17.98
C TYR A 317 6.18 -21.34 -19.41
N ASN A 318 5.52 -20.21 -19.65
CA ASN A 318 5.18 -19.70 -20.98
C ASN A 318 5.68 -18.26 -21.11
N LYS A 319 6.02 -17.82 -22.32
CA LYS A 319 6.58 -16.47 -22.57
C LYS A 319 5.57 -15.36 -22.24
N ASP A 320 4.26 -15.67 -22.21
CA ASP A 320 3.19 -14.82 -21.69
C ASP A 320 3.52 -14.26 -20.30
N MET A 321 4.20 -15.06 -19.47
CA MET A 321 4.62 -14.68 -18.13
C MET A 321 5.72 -13.62 -18.12
N GLN A 322 6.21 -13.13 -19.26
CA GLN A 322 7.10 -11.96 -19.30
C GLN A 322 6.36 -10.66 -18.92
N GLU A 323 5.02 -10.62 -19.09
CA GLU A 323 4.13 -9.50 -18.78
C GLU A 323 3.89 -9.29 -17.27
N ASP A 324 4.49 -10.11 -16.42
CA ASP A 324 4.39 -10.01 -14.95
C ASP A 324 5.10 -8.78 -14.36
N LYS A 325 6.17 -8.30 -15.02
CA LYS A 325 7.10 -7.29 -14.49
C LYS A 325 6.59 -5.88 -14.63
N GLU A 326 6.16 -5.46 -15.81
CA GLU A 326 5.86 -4.04 -16.08
C GLU A 326 4.72 -3.51 -15.19
N GLY A 327 3.62 -4.27 -15.09
CA GLY A 327 2.49 -3.93 -14.22
C GLY A 327 2.84 -3.97 -12.73
N MET A 328 3.72 -4.89 -12.32
CA MET A 328 4.24 -4.95 -10.95
C MET A 328 5.13 -3.74 -10.63
N PHE A 329 6.12 -3.43 -11.47
CA PHE A 329 7.03 -2.30 -11.29
C PHE A 329 6.28 -0.96 -11.30
N ASP A 330 5.32 -0.82 -12.19
CA ASP A 330 4.47 0.36 -12.26
C ASP A 330 3.62 0.56 -10.99
N THR A 331 3.06 -0.53 -10.46
CA THR A 331 2.32 -0.50 -9.21
C THR A 331 3.21 -0.11 -8.05
N VAL A 332 4.42 -0.66 -7.97
CA VAL A 332 5.40 -0.29 -6.92
C VAL A 332 5.74 1.19 -6.97
N ARG A 333 6.09 1.74 -8.14
CA ARG A 333 6.37 3.18 -8.30
C ARG A 333 5.17 4.05 -7.89
N THR A 334 3.97 3.62 -8.26
CA THR A 334 2.72 4.32 -7.95
C THR A 334 2.47 4.37 -6.44
N LEU A 335 2.56 3.23 -5.75
CA LEU A 335 2.38 3.15 -4.30
C LEU A 335 3.45 3.94 -3.56
N GLN A 336 4.71 3.81 -3.97
CA GLN A 336 5.83 4.47 -3.31
C GLN A 336 5.66 5.99 -3.36
N GLY A 337 5.36 6.55 -4.53
CA GLY A 337 5.10 7.98 -4.67
C GLY A 337 3.88 8.44 -3.86
N ALA A 338 2.79 7.68 -3.86
CA ALA A 338 1.58 8.02 -3.11
C ALA A 338 1.83 8.05 -1.60
N LEU A 339 2.39 6.98 -1.03
CA LEU A 339 2.59 6.85 0.40
C LEU A 339 3.68 7.81 0.94
N GLN A 340 4.75 8.05 0.18
CA GLN A 340 5.79 9.01 0.56
C GLN A 340 5.28 10.45 0.65
N LEU A 341 4.30 10.83 -0.19
CA LEU A 341 3.68 12.16 -0.16
C LEU A 341 2.60 12.28 0.91
N PHE A 342 1.84 11.22 1.19
CA PHE A 342 0.71 11.27 2.11
C PHE A 342 1.11 11.52 3.55
N ALA A 343 2.13 10.83 4.06
CA ALA A 343 2.56 11.00 5.44
C ALA A 343 2.92 12.46 5.79
N PRO A 344 3.82 13.16 5.05
CA PRO A 344 4.14 14.53 5.36
C PRO A 344 2.96 15.48 5.09
N MET A 345 2.17 15.29 4.03
CA MET A 345 0.97 16.08 3.74
C MET A 345 -0.05 16.03 4.89
N ILE A 346 -0.29 14.85 5.45
CA ILE A 346 -1.17 14.66 6.61
C ILE A 346 -0.57 15.34 7.83
N SER A 347 0.73 15.16 8.08
CA SER A 347 1.39 15.69 9.28
C SER A 347 1.37 17.21 9.36
N THR A 348 1.41 17.91 8.21
CA THR A 348 1.44 19.38 8.14
C THR A 348 0.06 20.01 7.91
N MET A 349 -0.98 19.21 7.68
CA MET A 349 -2.35 19.67 7.51
C MET A 349 -2.81 20.53 8.70
N LYS A 350 -3.41 21.68 8.43
CA LYS A 350 -4.01 22.54 9.46
C LYS A 350 -5.50 22.26 9.55
N VAL A 351 -5.99 22.05 10.78
CA VAL A 351 -7.41 21.81 11.06
C VAL A 351 -8.08 23.11 11.49
N ASN A 352 -9.18 23.48 10.84
CA ASN A 352 -9.96 24.66 11.19
C ASN A 352 -11.05 24.31 12.22
N LYS A 353 -10.65 24.27 13.49
CA LYS A 353 -11.51 23.89 14.62
C LYS A 353 -12.78 24.76 14.70
N ASP A 354 -12.64 26.08 14.52
CA ASP A 354 -13.77 27.02 14.58
C ASP A 354 -14.80 26.77 13.47
N ARG A 355 -14.32 26.53 12.24
CA ARG A 355 -15.21 26.24 11.11
C ARG A 355 -15.96 24.93 11.29
N MET A 356 -15.30 23.89 11.80
CA MET A 356 -15.94 22.62 12.14
C MET A 356 -16.96 22.79 13.25
N ARG A 357 -16.62 23.53 14.32
CA ARG A 357 -17.55 23.84 15.41
C ARG A 357 -18.78 24.60 14.91
N GLN A 358 -18.59 25.58 14.04
CA GLN A 358 -19.69 26.31 13.41
C GLN A 358 -20.58 25.37 12.60
N ALA A 359 -20.00 24.42 11.85
CA ALA A 359 -20.77 23.48 11.06
C ALA A 359 -21.68 22.59 11.92
N VAL A 360 -21.21 22.17 13.10
CA VAL A 360 -22.00 21.39 14.06
C VAL A 360 -23.07 22.23 14.76
N ASN A 361 -22.78 23.48 15.10
CA ASN A 361 -23.74 24.36 15.76
C ASN A 361 -24.86 24.85 14.82
N GLN A 362 -24.64 24.80 13.50
CA GLN A 362 -25.58 25.29 12.48
C GLN A 362 -26.19 24.13 11.69
N ASP A 363 -26.65 23.09 12.40
CA ASP A 363 -27.45 22.00 11.84
C ASP A 363 -28.39 21.35 12.87
N PHE A 364 -28.95 20.20 12.49
CA PHE A 364 -29.83 19.36 13.31
C PHE A 364 -29.18 18.02 13.65
N SER A 365 -27.84 17.94 13.64
CA SER A 365 -27.10 16.68 13.86
C SER A 365 -27.25 16.13 15.29
N ASN A 366 -27.60 17.01 16.24
CA ASN A 366 -27.96 16.65 17.62
C ASN A 366 -29.45 16.25 17.79
N ALA A 367 -30.26 16.25 16.74
CA ALA A 367 -31.69 15.94 16.83
C ALA A 367 -31.96 14.50 17.28
N THR A 368 -31.09 13.54 16.94
CA THR A 368 -31.25 12.16 17.38
C THR A 368 -31.12 12.01 18.89
N ASP A 369 -30.32 12.85 19.55
CA ASP A 369 -30.09 12.78 21.00
C ASP A 369 -31.31 13.22 21.81
N ILE A 370 -32.25 13.95 21.20
CA ILE A 370 -33.60 14.19 21.74
C ILE A 370 -34.38 12.87 21.86
N ALA A 371 -34.18 11.94 20.91
CA ALA A 371 -34.84 10.63 20.94
C ALA A 371 -34.40 9.87 22.17
N ASP A 372 -33.09 9.77 22.34
CA ASP A 372 -32.46 9.03 23.43
C ASP A 372 -32.82 9.66 24.78
N TYR A 373 -32.85 10.99 24.86
CA TYR A 373 -33.34 11.73 26.03
C TYR A 373 -34.78 11.34 26.41
N LEU A 374 -35.72 11.39 25.46
CA LEU A 374 -37.13 11.05 25.74
C LEU A 374 -37.30 9.55 26.04
N VAL A 375 -36.53 8.69 25.37
CA VAL A 375 -36.52 7.24 25.64
C VAL A 375 -36.04 6.95 27.05
N ASN A 376 -35.00 7.64 27.52
CA ASN A 376 -34.52 7.53 28.89
C ASN A 376 -35.55 8.03 29.92
N LYS A 377 -36.51 8.88 29.51
CA LYS A 377 -37.67 9.29 30.32
C LYS A 377 -38.89 8.37 30.15
N GLY A 378 -38.72 7.22 29.50
CA GLY A 378 -39.74 6.17 29.37
C GLY A 378 -40.62 6.26 28.12
N MET A 379 -40.34 7.20 27.20
CA MET A 379 -41.08 7.28 25.94
C MET A 379 -40.65 6.18 24.97
N PRO A 380 -41.55 5.43 24.33
CA PRO A 380 -41.17 4.51 23.27
C PRO A 380 -40.44 5.22 22.11
N PHE A 381 -39.35 4.64 21.60
CA PHE A 381 -38.51 5.27 20.58
C PHE A 381 -39.28 5.80 19.35
N ARG A 382 -40.30 5.08 18.86
CA ARG A 382 -41.12 5.56 17.73
C ARG A 382 -41.89 6.85 18.05
N GLN A 383 -42.37 6.99 19.29
CA GLN A 383 -43.04 8.20 19.73
C GLN A 383 -42.03 9.34 19.90
N ALA A 384 -40.86 9.05 20.48
CA ALA A 384 -39.77 10.01 20.61
C ALA A 384 -39.30 10.52 19.24
N HIS A 385 -39.14 9.63 18.26
CA HIS A 385 -38.79 9.99 16.89
C HIS A 385 -39.85 10.88 16.21
N GLU A 386 -41.14 10.63 16.45
CA GLU A 386 -42.21 11.51 15.94
C GLU A 386 -42.14 12.92 16.57
N VAL A 387 -41.87 13.00 17.88
CA VAL A 387 -41.66 14.27 18.61
C VAL A 387 -40.49 15.04 18.00
N ILE A 388 -39.37 14.38 17.72
CA ILE A 388 -38.20 15.00 17.09
C ILE A 388 -38.53 15.52 15.69
N GLY A 389 -39.17 14.70 14.86
CA GLY A 389 -39.52 15.09 13.50
C GLY A 389 -40.38 16.36 13.48
N LYS A 390 -41.34 16.47 14.40
CA LYS A 390 -42.16 17.68 14.58
C LYS A 390 -41.36 18.86 15.11
N THR A 391 -40.46 18.63 16.06
CA THR A 391 -39.59 19.68 16.64
C THR A 391 -38.63 20.25 15.59
N VAL A 392 -37.97 19.39 14.81
CA VAL A 392 -37.07 19.79 13.71
C VAL A 392 -37.84 20.54 12.61
N LEU A 393 -39.04 20.05 12.24
CA LEU A 393 -39.89 20.76 11.28
C LEU A 393 -40.24 22.18 11.76
N TYR A 394 -40.58 22.32 13.04
CA TYR A 394 -40.85 23.63 13.65
C TYR A 394 -39.61 24.54 13.62
N CYS A 395 -38.44 24.03 13.98
CA CYS A 395 -37.18 24.75 13.88
C CYS A 395 -36.93 25.27 12.45
N ILE A 396 -37.09 24.41 11.44
CA ILE A 396 -36.92 24.77 10.02
C ILE A 396 -37.91 25.89 9.62
N GLN A 397 -39.18 25.73 9.98
CA GLN A 397 -40.23 26.71 9.64
C GLN A 397 -40.00 28.08 10.31
N ASN A 398 -39.35 28.11 11.47
CA ASN A 398 -39.09 29.32 12.24
C ASN A 398 -37.64 29.81 12.14
N GLN A 399 -36.82 29.21 11.26
CA GLN A 399 -35.40 29.56 11.09
C GLN A 399 -34.60 29.54 12.39
N LYS A 400 -34.83 28.51 13.22
CA LYS A 400 -34.15 28.26 14.50
C LYS A 400 -33.40 26.94 14.45
N TYR A 401 -32.36 26.81 15.27
CA TYR A 401 -31.76 25.51 15.62
C TYR A 401 -32.33 25.00 16.95
N LEU A 402 -32.04 23.74 17.29
CA LEU A 402 -32.61 23.11 18.49
C LEU A 402 -32.21 23.83 19.78
N LEU A 403 -30.99 24.35 19.86
CA LEU A 403 -30.52 25.13 21.02
C LEU A 403 -31.12 26.54 21.10
N ASP A 404 -31.76 27.04 20.04
CA ASP A 404 -32.43 28.35 20.02
C ASP A 404 -33.87 28.27 20.55
N LEU A 405 -34.41 27.06 20.73
CA LEU A 405 -35.76 26.85 21.24
C LEU A 405 -35.82 27.15 22.73
N LYS A 406 -36.85 27.87 23.17
CA LYS A 406 -37.18 28.01 24.59
C LYS A 406 -37.84 26.74 25.11
N LEU A 407 -37.79 26.52 26.43
CA LEU A 407 -38.39 25.34 27.05
C LEU A 407 -39.90 25.27 26.79
N GLU A 408 -40.57 26.42 26.75
CA GLU A 408 -42.00 26.50 26.41
C GLU A 408 -42.29 26.06 24.96
N GLU A 409 -41.33 26.24 24.05
CA GLU A 409 -41.43 25.78 22.66
C GLU A 409 -41.26 24.25 22.61
N PHE A 410 -40.31 23.68 23.37
CA PHE A 410 -40.17 22.24 23.53
C PHE A 410 -41.44 21.58 24.11
N HIS A 411 -42.07 22.22 25.09
CA HIS A 411 -43.31 21.74 25.72
C HIS A 411 -44.52 21.63 24.77
N GLN A 412 -44.47 22.28 23.60
CA GLN A 412 -45.49 22.10 22.56
C GLN A 412 -45.46 20.68 21.96
N PHE A 413 -44.31 20.01 22.00
CA PHE A 413 -44.13 18.68 21.43
C PHE A 413 -44.15 17.57 22.49
N SER A 414 -43.61 17.83 23.68
CA SER A 414 -43.68 16.89 24.81
C SER A 414 -43.49 17.61 26.15
N LYS A 415 -44.30 17.24 27.16
CA LYS A 415 -44.14 17.74 28.54
C LYS A 415 -42.96 17.11 29.29
N GLN A 416 -42.29 16.12 28.71
CA GLN A 416 -41.14 15.44 29.32
C GLN A 416 -39.81 16.20 29.11
N PHE A 417 -39.82 17.32 28.40
CA PHE A 417 -38.65 18.20 28.29
C PHE A 417 -38.46 19.01 29.58
N ASP A 418 -37.26 18.98 30.13
CA ASP A 418 -36.84 19.78 31.28
C ASP A 418 -35.63 20.65 30.88
N GLN A 419 -35.12 21.48 31.80
CA GLN A 419 -33.99 22.38 31.54
C GLN A 419 -32.69 21.65 31.14
N ASP A 420 -32.55 20.37 31.51
CA ASP A 420 -31.41 19.52 31.17
C ASP A 420 -31.29 19.23 29.66
N ILE A 421 -32.33 19.48 28.85
CA ILE A 421 -32.29 19.30 27.40
C ILE A 421 -31.20 20.15 26.73
N TYR A 422 -30.93 21.35 27.26
CA TYR A 422 -29.91 22.24 26.72
C TYR A 422 -28.50 21.69 26.90
N ASP A 423 -28.27 20.98 28.00
CA ASP A 423 -27.00 20.30 28.28
C ASP A 423 -26.85 19.07 27.39
N VAL A 424 -27.91 18.27 27.24
CA VAL A 424 -27.92 17.08 26.38
C VAL A 424 -27.65 17.43 24.91
N LEU A 425 -28.18 18.55 24.44
CA LEU A 425 -28.03 19.01 23.06
C LEU A 425 -26.68 19.68 22.77
N GLN A 426 -25.83 19.92 23.77
CA GLN A 426 -24.49 20.43 23.53
C GLN A 426 -23.69 19.41 22.71
N PRO A 427 -22.93 19.84 21.68
CA PRO A 427 -22.11 18.95 20.86
C PRO A 427 -21.21 18.01 21.67
N GLU A 428 -20.62 18.50 22.77
CA GLU A 428 -19.78 17.73 23.67
C GLU A 428 -20.56 16.59 24.36
N SER A 429 -21.78 16.87 24.80
CA SER A 429 -22.64 15.88 25.46
C SER A 429 -23.06 14.80 24.46
N VAL A 430 -23.44 15.20 23.25
CA VAL A 430 -23.77 14.30 22.14
C VAL A 430 -22.60 13.37 21.84
N VAL A 431 -21.40 13.91 21.63
CA VAL A 431 -20.20 13.11 21.39
C VAL A 431 -19.92 12.15 22.54
N ASN A 432 -19.95 12.64 23.79
CA ASN A 432 -19.59 11.83 24.95
C ASN A 432 -20.67 10.83 25.38
N ALA A 433 -21.92 10.98 24.95
CA ALA A 433 -22.96 9.98 25.15
C ALA A 433 -22.63 8.66 24.43
N ARG A 434 -21.89 8.72 23.31
CA ARG A 434 -21.48 7.55 22.50
C ARG A 434 -20.23 6.88 23.08
N ASN A 435 -20.27 6.54 24.37
CA ASN A 435 -19.17 6.01 25.17
C ASN A 435 -19.15 4.47 25.26
N VAL A 436 -19.32 3.82 24.11
CA VAL A 436 -19.11 2.37 23.98
C VAL A 436 -17.78 2.10 23.29
N TYR A 437 -17.24 0.88 23.40
CA TYR A 437 -16.01 0.51 22.70
C TYR A 437 -16.13 0.79 21.20
N GLY A 438 -15.18 1.56 20.66
CA GLY A 438 -15.22 2.01 19.26
C GLY A 438 -16.15 3.18 19.00
N GLY A 439 -16.73 3.79 20.03
CA GLY A 439 -17.52 5.01 19.95
C GLY A 439 -16.66 6.27 19.86
N THR A 440 -17.32 7.41 19.65
CA THR A 440 -16.68 8.71 19.41
C THR A 440 -16.42 9.52 20.69
N ALA A 441 -16.88 9.05 21.85
CA ALA A 441 -16.61 9.72 23.12
C ALA A 441 -15.10 9.91 23.35
N ALA A 442 -14.69 11.03 23.96
CA ALA A 442 -13.28 11.38 24.11
C ALA A 442 -12.45 10.27 24.77
N ALA A 443 -12.98 9.67 25.84
CA ALA A 443 -12.33 8.54 26.52
C ALA A 443 -12.12 7.33 25.60
N GLN A 444 -13.09 7.01 24.73
CA GLN A 444 -13.00 5.88 23.80
C GLN A 444 -11.98 6.14 22.68
N VAL A 445 -11.94 7.36 22.17
CA VAL A 445 -11.00 7.76 21.12
C VAL A 445 -9.57 7.81 21.65
N SER A 446 -9.34 8.35 22.85
CA SER A 446 -8.03 8.30 23.49
C SER A 446 -7.54 6.86 23.68
N GLN A 447 -8.39 5.96 24.18
CA GLN A 447 -8.04 4.54 24.31
C GLN A 447 -7.82 3.86 22.95
N ALA A 448 -8.55 4.27 21.89
CA ALA A 448 -8.34 3.75 20.54
C ALA A 448 -6.99 4.18 19.96
N ILE A 449 -6.55 5.41 20.24
CA ILE A 449 -5.23 5.91 19.87
C ILE A 449 -4.14 5.09 20.59
N GLU A 450 -4.24 4.88 21.90
CA GLU A 450 -3.28 4.08 22.66
C GLU A 450 -3.15 2.65 22.12
N ARG A 451 -4.28 2.01 21.80
CA ARG A 451 -4.27 0.67 21.17
C ARG A 451 -3.60 0.71 19.80
N ALA A 452 -3.88 1.71 18.98
CA ALA A 452 -3.27 1.84 17.66
C ALA A 452 -1.76 2.09 17.73
N GLU A 453 -1.29 2.89 18.68
CA GLU A 453 0.15 3.11 18.92
C GLU A 453 0.86 1.80 19.32
N ALA A 454 0.22 0.97 20.14
CA ALA A 454 0.77 -0.35 20.52
C ALA A 454 0.86 -1.31 19.32
N VAL A 455 -0.17 -1.34 18.45
CA VAL A 455 -0.17 -2.15 17.23
C VAL A 455 0.89 -1.65 16.24
N LEU A 456 0.99 -0.34 16.07
CA LEU A 456 1.99 0.31 15.22
C LEU A 456 3.43 0.03 15.70
N ALA A 457 3.67 -0.03 17.00
CA ALA A 457 4.97 -0.44 17.52
C ALA A 457 5.33 -1.88 17.10
N GLY A 458 4.34 -2.79 17.07
CA GLY A 458 4.51 -4.14 16.56
C GLY A 458 4.82 -4.20 15.06
N SER A 459 4.12 -3.42 14.24
CA SER A 459 4.40 -3.35 12.80
C SER A 459 5.74 -2.68 12.49
N SER A 460 6.16 -1.68 13.28
CA SER A 460 7.49 -1.06 13.16
C SER A 460 8.61 -2.03 13.56
N ALA A 461 8.43 -2.82 14.62
CA ALA A 461 9.39 -3.88 14.96
C ALA A 461 9.52 -4.92 13.84
N TRP A 462 8.39 -5.33 13.24
CA TRP A 462 8.39 -6.20 12.07
C TRP A 462 9.14 -5.54 10.90
N PHE A 463 8.88 -4.27 10.60
CA PHE A 463 9.57 -3.56 9.52
C PHE A 463 11.08 -3.57 9.73
N GLU A 464 11.59 -3.21 10.91
CA GLU A 464 13.03 -3.18 11.18
C GLU A 464 13.67 -4.56 11.05
N GLU A 465 13.04 -5.60 11.57
CA GLU A 465 13.53 -6.98 11.47
C GLU A 465 13.65 -7.42 10.00
N TYR A 466 12.59 -7.22 9.22
CA TYR A 466 12.52 -7.71 7.85
C TYR A 466 13.24 -6.80 6.85
N PHE A 467 13.39 -5.52 7.16
CA PHE A 467 14.17 -4.60 6.34
C PHE A 467 15.66 -4.94 6.39
N ALA A 468 16.16 -5.30 7.57
CA ALA A 468 17.52 -5.82 7.71
C ALA A 468 17.73 -7.14 6.93
N LYS A 469 16.74 -8.05 6.94
CA LYS A 469 16.78 -9.31 6.15
C LYS A 469 16.68 -9.09 4.63
N SER A 470 16.11 -7.97 4.20
CA SER A 470 15.92 -7.64 2.77
C SER A 470 17.10 -6.92 2.11
N ARG A 471 18.12 -6.54 2.90
CA ARG A 471 19.40 -5.98 2.43
C ARG A 471 20.40 -7.10 2.22
#